data_AF-A0A353T3W9-F1
#
_entry.id   AF-A0A353T3W9-F1
#
_cell.length_a   1.000
_cell.length_b   1.000
_cell.length_c   1.000
_cell.angle_alpha   90.00
_cell.angle_beta   90.00
_cell.angle_gamma   90.00
#
_symmetry.space_group_name_H-M   'P 1'
#
loop_
_entity.id
_entity.type
_entity.pdbx_description
1 polymer ?
#
loop_
_entity_poly.entity_id
_entity_poly.type
_entity_poly.pdbx_seq_one_letter_code
_entity_poly.pdbx_strand_id
1 'polypeptide(L)'
;AVSYIAGSVLSAIAGYVGISIATLANVRSASAAKKGLAPAYMAGFRGGAVMGMAVVSTALAGAALLHLLTGNASMVMAFSFGASSLALFAKAGGGIFTKTADVSADLAGKVELGIPEDDPRNPAVIADNVGDNVGDVAGMG
;
A
#
# COMPACT_ATOMS: atom_id res chain seq x y z
N ALA A 1 25.90 5.38 -1.98
CA ALA A 1 25.04 5.55 -3.18
C ALA A 1 24.37 4.23 -3.60
N VAL A 2 25.12 3.18 -3.94
CA VAL A 2 24.54 1.90 -4.42
C VAL A 2 23.58 1.26 -3.41
N SER A 3 23.98 1.12 -2.14
CA SER A 3 23.10 0.55 -1.10
C SER A 3 21.82 1.36 -0.89
N TYR A 4 21.92 2.69 -0.95
CA TYR A 4 20.77 3.58 -0.88
C TYR A 4 19.79 3.31 -2.03
N ILE A 5 20.29 3.30 -3.27
CA ILE A 5 19.46 3.02 -4.45
C ILE A 5 18.82 1.63 -4.34
N ALA A 6 19.57 0.62 -3.90
CA ALA A 6 19.05 -0.73 -3.70
C ALA A 6 17.90 -0.76 -2.67
N GLY A 7 18.03 -0.03 -1.56
CA GLY A 7 16.98 0.11 -0.55
C GLY A 7 15.74 0.79 -1.10
N SER A 8 15.91 1.89 -1.84
CA SER A 8 14.79 2.57 -2.50
C SER A 8 14.10 1.66 -3.51
N VAL A 9 14.84 0.96 -4.38
CA VAL A 9 14.24 0.06 -5.38
C VAL A 9 13.48 -1.09 -4.73
N LEU A 10 14.02 -1.71 -3.68
CA LEU A 10 13.34 -2.79 -2.96
C LEU A 10 12.06 -2.30 -2.28
N SER A 11 12.07 -1.11 -1.67
CA SER A 11 10.87 -0.48 -1.12
C SER A 11 9.82 -0.20 -2.22
N ALA A 12 10.24 0.26 -3.41
CA ALA A 12 9.33 0.50 -4.54
C ALA A 12 8.65 -0.79 -4.99
N ILE A 13 9.42 -1.87 -5.10
CA ILE A 13 8.91 -3.19 -5.48
C ILE A 13 7.92 -3.70 -4.43
N ALA A 14 8.25 -3.57 -3.14
CA ALA A 14 7.35 -3.98 -2.06
C ALA A 14 6.01 -3.24 -2.10
N GLY A 15 6.03 -1.92 -2.28
CA GLY A 15 4.82 -1.10 -2.45
C GLY A 15 4.00 -1.49 -3.69
N TYR A 16 4.66 -1.75 -4.82
CA TYR A 16 3.98 -2.18 -6.05
C TYR A 16 3.33 -3.56 -5.91
N VAL A 17 4.01 -4.52 -5.27
CA VAL A 17 3.45 -5.83 -4.95
C VAL A 17 2.26 -5.68 -4.00
N GLY A 18 2.36 -4.80 -3.01
CA GLY A 18 1.28 -4.45 -2.10
C GLY A 18 0.02 -4.00 -2.86
N ILE A 19 0.14 -2.98 -3.71
CA ILE A 19 -0.96 -2.48 -4.55
C ILE A 19 -1.58 -3.60 -5.40
N SER A 20 -0.72 -4.40 -6.05
CA SER A 20 -1.16 -5.47 -6.95
C SER A 20 -1.97 -6.55 -6.22
N ILE A 21 -1.58 -6.88 -4.99
CA ILE A 21 -2.30 -7.87 -4.19
C ILE A 21 -3.56 -7.27 -3.56
N ALA A 22 -3.52 -6.02 -3.10
CA ALA A 22 -4.69 -5.33 -2.55
C ALA A 22 -5.82 -5.23 -3.58
N THR A 23 -5.54 -4.74 -4.78
CA THR A 23 -6.53 -4.66 -5.86
C THR A 23 -7.19 -6.01 -6.19
N LEU A 24 -6.40 -7.10 -6.19
CA LEU A 24 -6.93 -8.46 -6.38
C LEU A 24 -7.74 -8.95 -5.17
N ALA A 25 -7.28 -8.66 -3.95
CA ALA A 25 -7.93 -9.06 -2.71
C ALA A 25 -9.27 -8.33 -2.53
N ASN A 26 -9.39 -7.08 -2.96
CA ASN A 26 -10.61 -6.27 -2.88
C ASN A 26 -11.75 -6.93 -3.66
N VAL A 27 -11.50 -7.31 -4.92
CA VAL A 27 -12.51 -8.00 -5.76
C VAL A 27 -12.89 -9.36 -5.17
N ARG A 28 -11.91 -10.10 -4.64
CA ARG A 28 -12.16 -11.41 -4.00
C ARG A 28 -12.95 -11.27 -2.71
N SER A 29 -12.67 -10.25 -1.91
CA SER A 29 -13.39 -9.94 -0.68
C SER A 29 -14.84 -9.58 -0.98
N ALA A 30 -15.08 -8.67 -1.94
CA ALA A 30 -16.41 -8.28 -2.39
C ALA A 30 -17.22 -9.47 -2.93
N SER A 31 -16.59 -10.33 -3.74
CA SER A 31 -17.26 -11.54 -4.24
C SER A 31 -17.52 -12.58 -3.13
N ALA A 32 -16.63 -12.70 -2.16
CA ALA A 32 -16.77 -13.64 -1.05
C ALA A 32 -17.81 -13.18 -0.02
N ALA A 33 -18.04 -11.87 0.12
CA ALA A 33 -19.07 -11.29 0.98
C ALA A 33 -20.48 -11.80 0.63
N LYS A 34 -20.73 -12.17 -0.64
CA LYS A 34 -21.97 -12.83 -1.07
C LYS A 34 -22.22 -14.19 -0.38
N LYS A 35 -21.18 -14.82 0.16
CA LYS A 35 -21.23 -16.12 0.87
C LYS A 35 -21.16 -15.95 2.40
N GLY A 36 -21.01 -14.71 2.90
CA GLY A 36 -20.94 -14.39 4.31
C GLY A 36 -19.64 -13.69 4.73
N LEU A 37 -19.57 -13.30 6.00
CA LEU A 37 -18.48 -12.49 6.55
C LEU A 37 -17.16 -13.25 6.64
N ALA A 38 -17.18 -14.48 7.16
CA ALA A 38 -15.98 -15.29 7.35
C ALA A 38 -15.14 -15.49 6.05
N PRO A 39 -15.73 -15.87 4.90
CA PRO A 39 -14.96 -16.01 3.67
C PRO A 39 -14.46 -14.66 3.12
N ALA A 40 -15.19 -13.56 3.29
CA ALA A 40 -14.74 -12.22 2.91
C ALA A 40 -13.54 -11.76 3.74
N TYR A 41 -13.63 -11.92 5.06
CA TYR A 41 -12.54 -11.64 5.99
C TYR A 41 -11.29 -12.44 5.63
N MET A 42 -11.43 -13.74 5.36
CA MET A 42 -10.29 -14.58 4.98
C MET A 42 -9.64 -14.16 3.66
N ALA A 43 -10.41 -13.63 2.69
CA ALA A 43 -9.87 -13.10 1.45
C ALA A 43 -9.02 -11.83 1.70
N GLY A 44 -9.56 -10.88 2.47
CA GLY A 44 -8.85 -9.66 2.85
C GLY A 44 -7.61 -9.93 3.70
N PHE A 45 -7.75 -10.76 4.75
CA PHE A 45 -6.66 -11.11 5.66
C PHE A 45 -5.48 -11.77 4.93
N ARG A 46 -5.77 -12.71 4.01
CA ARG A 46 -4.72 -13.34 3.20
C ARG A 46 -4.05 -12.36 2.23
N GLY A 47 -4.80 -11.40 1.69
CA GLY A 47 -4.25 -10.31 0.89
C GLY A 47 -3.24 -9.48 1.69
N GLY A 48 -3.63 -9.03 2.88
CA GLY A 48 -2.74 -8.29 3.79
C GLY A 48 -1.52 -9.10 4.25
N ALA A 49 -1.69 -10.41 4.50
CA ALA A 49 -0.59 -11.28 4.89
C ALA A 49 0.51 -11.38 3.81
N VAL A 50 0.13 -11.43 2.52
CA VAL A 50 1.09 -11.45 1.41
C VAL A 50 1.89 -10.15 1.35
N MET A 51 1.23 -9.00 1.51
CA MET A 51 1.92 -7.70 1.60
C MET A 51 2.92 -7.70 2.76
N GLY A 52 2.48 -8.04 3.98
CA GLY A 52 3.35 -8.06 5.15
C GLY A 52 4.57 -8.97 5.00
N MET A 53 4.37 -10.18 4.44
CA MET A 53 5.49 -11.08 4.17
C MET A 53 6.44 -10.54 3.09
N ALA A 54 5.93 -9.91 2.03
CA ALA A 54 6.76 -9.32 0.98
C ALA A 54 7.67 -8.21 1.52
N VAL A 55 7.12 -7.30 2.34
CA VAL A 55 7.88 -6.20 2.96
C VAL A 55 8.96 -6.74 3.90
N VAL A 56 8.58 -7.60 4.85
CA VAL A 56 9.52 -8.11 5.86
C VAL A 56 10.61 -8.96 5.22
N SER A 57 10.27 -9.83 4.27
CA SER A 57 11.25 -10.70 3.60
C SER A 57 12.24 -9.91 2.75
N THR A 58 11.78 -8.94 1.96
CA THR A 58 12.65 -8.13 1.10
C THR A 58 13.57 -7.21 1.91
N ALA A 59 13.06 -6.59 2.98
CA ALA A 59 13.85 -5.76 3.88
C ALA A 59 14.93 -6.57 4.62
N LEU A 60 14.54 -7.71 5.22
CA LEU A 60 15.47 -8.55 5.96
C LEU A 60 16.50 -9.21 5.05
N ALA A 61 16.08 -9.75 3.90
CA ALA A 61 16.99 -10.38 2.95
C ALA A 61 17.98 -9.35 2.36
N GLY A 62 17.51 -8.16 2.01
CA GLY A 62 18.35 -7.08 1.49
C GLY A 62 19.39 -6.62 2.52
N ALA A 63 18.98 -6.38 3.76
CA ALA A 63 19.87 -5.99 4.84
C ALA A 63 20.89 -7.09 5.18
N ALA A 64 20.44 -8.35 5.29
CA ALA A 64 21.31 -9.49 5.58
C ALA A 64 22.34 -9.72 4.47
N LEU A 65 21.92 -9.69 3.21
CA LEU A 65 22.81 -9.87 2.07
C LEU A 65 23.89 -8.78 2.03
N LEU A 66 23.52 -7.52 2.23
CA LEU A 66 24.48 -6.42 2.29
C LEU A 66 25.48 -6.57 3.44
N HIS A 67 25.00 -7.00 4.62
CA HIS A 67 25.87 -7.23 5.76
C HIS A 67 26.85 -8.38 5.51
N LEU A 68 26.38 -9.52 4.97
CA LEU A 68 27.22 -10.68 4.69
C LEU A 68 28.28 -10.41 3.61
N LEU A 69 27.96 -9.61 2.59
CA LEU A 69 28.90 -9.29 1.51
C LEU A 69 29.93 -8.23 1.89
N THR A 70 29.55 -7.25 2.70
CA THR A 70 30.40 -6.07 2.97
C THR A 70 31.00 -6.04 4.36
N GLY A 71 30.40 -6.72 5.34
CA GLY A 71 30.75 -6.63 6.76
C GLY A 71 30.55 -5.23 7.37
N ASN A 72 30.00 -4.27 6.61
CA ASN A 72 29.99 -2.86 6.98
C ASN A 72 28.58 -2.38 7.35
N ALA A 73 28.38 -2.07 8.64
CA ALA A 73 27.11 -1.55 9.15
C ALA A 73 26.66 -0.24 8.46
N SER A 74 27.61 0.58 7.99
CA SER A 74 27.29 1.83 7.28
C SER A 74 26.57 1.60 5.96
N MET A 75 26.84 0.47 5.28
CA MET A 75 26.17 0.11 4.02
C MET A 75 24.73 -0.33 4.28
N VAL A 76 24.48 -1.03 5.38
CA VAL A 76 23.12 -1.41 5.83
C VAL A 76 22.34 -0.15 6.27
N MET A 77 22.98 0.79 6.96
CA MET A 77 22.36 2.08 7.29
C MET A 77 21.98 2.87 6.04
N ALA A 78 22.87 2.93 5.04
CA ALA A 78 22.58 3.60 3.76
C ALA A 78 21.41 2.94 3.01
N PHE A 79 21.31 1.61 3.05
CA PHE A 79 20.17 0.86 2.51
C PHE A 79 18.85 1.20 3.21
N SER A 80 18.86 1.17 4.54
CA SER A 80 17.70 1.53 5.36
C SER A 80 17.24 2.96 5.05
N PHE A 81 18.18 3.91 4.95
CA PHE A 81 17.88 5.29 4.61
C PHE A 81 17.24 5.43 3.22
N GLY A 82 17.68 4.64 2.23
CA GLY A 82 17.08 4.61 0.89
C GLY A 82 15.65 4.08 0.88
N ALA A 83 15.39 2.99 1.60
CA ALA A 83 14.05 2.42 1.76
C ALA A 83 13.10 3.42 2.44
N SER A 84 13.53 4.02 3.57
CA SER A 84 12.72 5.00 4.30
C SER A 84 12.45 6.27 3.49
N SER A 85 13.41 6.73 2.68
CA SER A 85 13.23 7.92 1.84
C SER A 85 12.13 7.71 0.81
N LEU A 86 12.10 6.55 0.15
CA LEU A 86 11.01 6.24 -0.79
C LEU A 86 9.67 6.10 -0.05
N ALA A 87 9.64 5.34 1.04
CA ALA A 87 8.43 5.12 1.82
C ALA A 87 7.81 6.45 2.30
N LEU A 88 8.65 7.42 2.69
CA LEU A 88 8.21 8.77 3.06
C LEU A 88 7.42 9.44 1.93
N PHE A 89 7.96 9.45 0.70
CA PHE A 89 7.29 10.07 -0.43
C PHE A 89 6.05 9.30 -0.87
N ALA A 90 6.08 7.97 -0.84
CA ALA A 90 4.93 7.13 -1.15
C ALA A 90 3.78 7.40 -0.17
N LYS A 91 4.09 7.46 1.13
CA LYS A 91 3.10 7.73 2.18
C LYS A 91 2.54 9.14 2.12
N ALA A 92 3.40 10.14 1.92
CA ALA A 92 2.96 11.53 1.81
C ALA A 92 2.12 11.75 0.55
N GLY A 93 2.61 11.30 -0.61
CA GLY A 93 1.91 11.47 -1.89
C GLY A 93 0.60 10.69 -1.95
N GLY A 94 0.64 9.41 -1.58
CA GLY A 94 -0.55 8.56 -1.53
C GLY A 94 -1.55 9.03 -0.47
N GLY A 95 -1.09 9.48 0.69
CA GLY A 95 -1.92 10.04 1.76
C GLY A 95 -2.66 11.32 1.35
N ILE A 96 -1.97 12.23 0.65
CA ILE A 96 -2.61 13.43 0.08
C ILE A 96 -3.66 13.03 -0.95
N PHE A 97 -3.32 12.10 -1.84
CA PHE A 97 -4.23 11.64 -2.89
C PHE A 97 -5.50 11.01 -2.30
N THR A 98 -5.37 10.02 -1.41
CA THR A 98 -6.53 9.33 -0.81
C THR A 98 -7.39 10.29 -0.02
N LYS A 99 -6.82 11.07 0.90
CA LYS A 99 -7.63 11.92 1.77
C LYS A 99 -8.29 13.09 1.05
N THR A 100 -7.70 13.58 -0.04
CA THR A 100 -8.37 14.59 -0.87
C THR A 100 -9.56 13.99 -1.61
N ALA A 101 -9.42 12.77 -2.14
CA ALA A 101 -10.49 12.08 -2.85
C ALA A 101 -11.65 11.67 -1.92
N ASP A 102 -11.33 11.01 -0.81
CA ASP A 102 -12.23 10.58 0.27
C ASP A 102 -13.09 11.75 0.77
N VAL A 103 -12.45 12.84 1.24
CA VAL A 103 -13.17 14.03 1.73
C VAL A 103 -14.05 14.68 0.66
N SER A 104 -13.59 14.73 -0.59
CA SER A 104 -14.37 15.30 -1.70
C SER A 104 -15.57 14.42 -2.05
N ALA A 105 -15.40 13.09 -2.07
CA ALA A 105 -16.44 12.13 -2.37
C ALA A 105 -17.54 12.15 -1.31
N ASP A 106 -17.13 12.12 -0.03
CA ASP A 106 -18.05 12.02 1.09
C ASP A 106 -18.83 13.31 1.33
N LEU A 107 -18.18 14.48 1.26
CA LEU A 107 -18.87 15.75 1.46
C LEU A 107 -19.87 16.03 0.33
N ALA A 108 -19.43 15.96 -0.93
CA ALA A 108 -20.32 16.23 -2.06
C ALA A 108 -21.42 15.17 -2.19
N GLY A 109 -21.09 13.90 -1.99
CA GLY A 109 -22.05 12.80 -2.12
C GLY A 109 -23.04 12.74 -0.96
N LYS A 110 -22.55 12.52 0.26
CA LYS A 110 -23.39 12.22 1.42
C LYS A 110 -24.03 13.48 2.02
N VAL A 111 -23.28 14.58 2.09
CA VAL A 111 -23.74 15.80 2.77
C VAL A 111 -24.53 16.73 1.84
N GLU A 112 -24.03 16.99 0.64
CA GLU A 112 -24.69 17.94 -0.28
C GLU A 112 -25.79 17.29 -1.12
N LEU A 113 -25.51 16.13 -1.73
CA LEU A 113 -26.42 15.45 -2.65
C LEU A 113 -27.32 14.40 -1.99
N GLY A 114 -27.01 13.99 -0.76
CA GLY A 114 -27.76 12.97 -0.02
C GLY A 114 -27.75 11.59 -0.68
N ILE A 115 -26.74 11.28 -1.49
CA ILE A 115 -26.56 9.95 -2.09
C ILE A 115 -25.73 9.04 -1.16
N PRO A 116 -25.87 7.71 -1.26
CA PRO A 116 -25.05 6.78 -0.49
C PRO A 116 -23.54 6.98 -0.68
N GLU A 117 -22.77 6.52 0.30
CA GLU A 117 -21.31 6.34 0.18
C GLU A 117 -20.98 5.35 -0.94
N ASP A 118 -19.85 5.57 -1.63
CA ASP A 118 -19.42 4.78 -2.79
C ASP A 118 -20.45 4.67 -3.94
N ASP A 119 -21.39 5.62 -4.03
CA ASP A 119 -22.39 5.58 -5.09
C ASP A 119 -21.75 5.79 -6.47
N PRO A 120 -22.03 4.92 -7.46
CA PRO A 120 -21.40 4.98 -8.78
C PRO A 120 -21.71 6.25 -9.58
N ARG A 121 -22.69 7.06 -9.16
CA ARG A 121 -22.99 8.37 -9.75
C ARG A 121 -22.02 9.46 -9.30
N ASN A 122 -21.31 9.25 -8.19
CA ASN A 122 -20.33 10.20 -7.68
C ASN A 122 -18.98 10.01 -8.42
N PRO A 123 -18.50 11.00 -9.19
CA PRO A 123 -17.29 10.85 -9.99
C PRO A 123 -16.01 10.73 -9.15
N ALA A 124 -16.05 11.09 -7.87
CA ALA A 124 -14.90 10.99 -6.97
C ALA A 124 -14.64 9.58 -6.44
N VAL A 125 -15.63 8.66 -6.50
CA VAL A 125 -15.56 7.32 -5.90
C VAL A 125 -14.44 6.45 -6.49
N ILE A 126 -14.15 6.61 -7.79
CA ILE A 126 -13.01 5.90 -8.40
C ILE A 126 -11.68 6.42 -7.85
N ALA A 127 -11.55 7.73 -7.65
CA ALA A 127 -10.33 8.32 -7.10
C ALA A 127 -10.13 7.92 -5.64
N ASP A 128 -11.22 7.81 -4.87
CA ASP A 128 -11.21 7.36 -3.48
C ASP A 128 -10.70 5.92 -3.36
N ASN A 129 -11.34 4.98 -4.07
CA ASN A 129 -10.94 3.57 -4.10
C ASN A 129 -9.53 3.35 -4.68
N VAL A 130 -9.08 4.17 -5.63
CA VAL A 130 -7.68 4.17 -6.09
C VAL A 130 -6.76 4.67 -4.97
N GLY A 131 -7.18 5.72 -4.27
CA GLY A 131 -6.47 6.30 -3.14
C GLY A 131 -6.20 5.30 -2.03
N ASP A 132 -7.16 4.46 -1.67
CA ASP A 132 -6.94 3.39 -0.68
C ASP A 132 -5.78 2.46 -1.04
N ASN A 133 -5.63 2.13 -2.32
CA ASN A 133 -4.54 1.27 -2.76
C ASN A 133 -3.20 2.02 -2.82
N VAL A 134 -3.19 3.28 -3.23
CA VAL A 134 -1.94 4.04 -3.42
C VAL A 134 -1.43 4.64 -2.10
N GLY A 135 -2.32 5.09 -1.22
CA GLY A 135 -2.00 5.65 0.08
C GLY A 135 -1.88 4.58 1.16
N ASP A 136 -2.98 3.90 1.43
CA ASP A 136 -3.12 3.08 2.63
C ASP A 136 -2.41 1.72 2.51
N VAL A 137 -2.16 1.27 1.28
CA VAL A 137 -1.37 0.07 0.99
C VAL A 137 0.06 0.45 0.60
N ALA A 138 0.27 1.15 -0.52
CA ALA A 138 1.62 1.40 -1.01
C ALA A 138 2.48 2.26 -0.07
N GLY A 139 1.87 3.22 0.64
CA GLY A 139 2.54 4.09 1.60
C GLY A 139 2.80 3.43 2.97
N MET A 140 2.22 2.25 3.23
CA MET A 140 2.44 1.47 4.45
C MET A 140 3.39 0.27 4.24
N GLY A 141 3.71 -0.06 2.99
CA GLY A 141 4.63 -1.15 2.61
C GLY A 141 6.09 -0.74 2.46
#